data_AF-A0A930AAB9-F1
#
_entry.id   AF-A0A930AAB9-F1
#
_cell.length_a   1.000
_cell.length_b   1.000
_cell.length_c   1.000
_cell.angle_alpha   90.00
_cell.angle_beta   90.00
_cell.angle_gamma   90.00
#
_symmetry.space_group_name_H-M   'P 1'
#
loop_
_entity.id
_entity.type
_entity.pdbx_description
1 polymer ?
#
loop_
_entity_poly.entity_id
_entity_poly.type
_entity_poly.pdbx_seq_one_letter_code
_entity_poly.pdbx_strand_id
1 'polypeptide(L)' 'GDDRTVDTHIKMLRHNLGPYRDFITTVRGMGYKFEA' A
#
# COMPACT_ATOMS: atom_id res chain seq x y z
N GLY A 1 1.45 -10.16 13.37
CA GLY A 1 0.84 -8.99 14.04
C GLY A 1 1.05 -7.69 13.28
N ASP A 2 1.94 -7.67 12.28
CA ASP A 2 2.41 -6.44 11.64
C ASP A 2 1.63 -6.09 10.34
N ASP A 3 1.17 -7.10 9.59
CA ASP A 3 0.39 -6.92 8.35
C ASP A 3 -0.87 -6.06 8.49
N ARG A 4 -1.50 -6.06 9.67
CA ARG A 4 -2.74 -5.28 9.90
C ARG A 4 -2.47 -3.79 10.06
N THR A 5 -1.31 -3.42 10.60
CA THR A 5 -0.90 -2.01 10.77
C THR A 5 -0.53 -1.42 9.41
N VAL A 6 0.09 -2.23 8.55
CA VAL A 6 0.48 -1.82 7.19
C VAL A 6 -0.74 -1.49 6.32
N ASP A 7 -1.85 -2.23 6.40
CA ASP A 7 -3.08 -1.91 5.63
C ASP A 7 -3.59 -0.48 5.93
N THR A 8 -3.56 -0.09 7.21
CA THR A 8 -4.01 1.24 7.64
C THR A 8 -3.11 2.33 7.08
N HIS A 9 -1.79 2.13 7.15
CA HIS A 9 -0.83 3.08 6.58
C HIS A 9 -0.92 3.16 5.06
N ILE A 10 -1.08 2.03 4.37
CA ILE A 10 -1.25 1.96 2.91
C ILE A 10 -2.52 2.72 2.49
N LYS A 11 -3.63 2.61 3.22
CA LYS A 11 -4.85 3.38 2.95
C LYS A 11 -4.64 4.88 3.03
N MET A 12 -4.00 5.36 4.10
CA MET A 12 -3.70 6.78 4.28
C MET A 12 -2.74 7.29 3.21
N LEU A 13 -1.70 6.50 2.90
CA LEU A 13 -0.76 6.80 1.82
C LEU A 13 -1.47 6.90 0.46
N ARG A 14 -2.32 5.93 0.08
CA ARG A 14 -3.06 6.01 -1.19
C ARG A 14 -3.95 7.25 -1.28
N HIS A 15 -4.55 7.67 -0.18
CA HIS A 15 -5.36 8.88 -0.14
C HIS A 15 -4.49 10.13 -0.35
N ASN A 16 -3.34 10.21 0.33
CA ASN A 16 -2.41 11.34 0.23
C ASN A 16 -1.66 11.39 -1.12
N LEU A 17 -1.35 10.22 -1.70
CA LEU A 17 -0.67 10.10 -2.99
C LEU A 17 -1.58 10.43 -4.17
N GLY A 18 -2.91 10.37 -4.01
CA GLY A 18 -3.87 10.70 -5.06
C GLY A 18 -3.61 9.90 -6.35
N PRO A 19 -3.17 10.53 -7.45
CA PRO A 19 -2.84 9.82 -8.69
C PRO A 19 -1.65 8.85 -8.56
N TYR A 20 -0.77 9.05 -7.57
CA TYR A 20 0.37 8.16 -7.28
C TYR A 20 -0.04 6.89 -6.51
N ARG A 21 -1.34 6.65 -6.27
CA ARG A 21 -1.81 5.46 -5.56
C ARG A 21 -1.56 4.15 -6.33
N ASP A 22 -1.37 4.24 -7.64
CA ASP A 22 -1.19 3.07 -8.53
C ASP A 22 0.21 2.46 -8.38
N PHE A 23 1.16 3.22 -7.83
CA PHE A 23 2.51 2.75 -7.52
C PHE A 23 2.53 1.70 -6.39
N ILE A 24 1.53 1.70 -5.51
CA ILE A 24 1.41 0.69 -4.45
C ILE A 24 0.59 -0.49 -4.98
N THR A 25 1.25 -1.57 -5.37
CA THR A 25 0.60 -2.82 -5.79
C THR A 25 0.53 -3.81 -4.63
N THR A 26 -0.67 -4.37 -4.40
CA THR A 26 -0.85 -5.44 -3.42
C THR A 26 -0.57 -6.79 -4.07
N VAL A 27 0.48 -7.47 -3.62
CA VAL A 27 0.84 -8.81 -4.09
C VAL A 27 0.28 -9.85 -3.11
N ARG A 28 -0.77 -10.55 -3.53
CA ARG A 28 -1.40 -11.61 -2.72
C ARG A 28 -0.36 -12.69 -2.37
N GLY A 29 -0.16 -12.94 -1.08
CA GLY A 29 0.78 -13.94 -0.56
C GLY A 29 2.21 -13.45 -0.34
N MET A 30 2.56 -12.22 -0.75
CA MET A 30 3.87 -11.60 -0.46
C MET A 30 3.76 -10.30 0.36
N GLY A 31 2.69 -9.52 0.18
CA GLY A 31 2.52 -8.22 0.86
C GLY A 31 2.32 -7.07 -0.12
N TYR A 32 3.04 -5.96 0.07
CA TYR A 32 2.89 -4.75 -0.73
C TYR A 32 4.19 -4.41 -1.46
N LYS A 33 4.09 -4.06 -2.73
CA LYS A 33 5.21 -3.63 -3.57
C LYS A 33 4.98 -2.19 -4.00
N PHE A 34 6.00 -1.36 -3.86
CA PHE A 34 6.04 -0.03 -4.44
C PHE A 34 6.84 -0.11 -5.73
N GLU A 35 6.16 0.03 -6.87
CA GLU A 35 6.80 0.22 -8.18
C GLU A 35 6.61 1.69 -8.55
N ALA A 36 7.63 2.35 -9.07
CA ALA A 36 7.63 3.78 -9.43
C ALA A 36 7.82 3.95 -10.93
#